data_AF-A0A800N997-F1
#
_entry.id   AF-A0A800N997-F1
#
_cell.length_a   1.000
_cell.length_b   1.000
_cell.length_c   1.000
_cell.angle_alpha   90.00
_cell.angle_beta   90.00
_cell.angle_gamma   90.00
#
_symmetry.space_group_name_H-M   'P 1'
#
loop_
_entity.id
_entity.type
_entity.pdbx_description
1 polymer ?
#
loop_
_entity_poly.entity_id
_entity_poly.type
_entity_poly.pdbx_seq_one_letter_code
_entity_poly.pdbx_strand_id
1 'polypeptide(L)'
;MTYSVYFDGGLLGKALYQSAVSLALFCEQQGFEAVIDQHKETINIETGRKQHPISISARSKNQPSQDAVLKLNDILKAEGLDLLKEPSIIIYLDSIDQQYSDQQLIIEHNVLLDERLKNLLIIEFNKAKIPFVLNEKKNLAADGKQQLAFRSQFNEDDRLILSISRAFIRYCSVKPAANNSAIVPMPLIKSWLSSFLDQARLPNTQERKAVTKVPEKTMKPEKNKNISTVNSQDQRLKKANAEVFLNYTMLIPRSDGEEKEYMVNGSIIMKNTGDIDLKNPVICIKIPVEQGISLQGQILPPKLVAGLAMKGSDGEKGWKYVYDDWRDRVKTKGEYWITSIQELTIPPGGSEVFNGLKVLIREPKNSSVGIHAFVYFNEGKQQYASNNTISLSF
;
A
#
# COMPACT_ATOMS: atom_id res chain seq x y z
N MET A 1 -10.89 1.88 -22.06
CA MET A 1 -9.58 2.26 -22.65
C MET A 1 -8.50 2.02 -21.61
N THR A 2 -7.32 1.59 -22.03
CA THR A 2 -6.20 1.22 -21.14
C THR A 2 -4.91 1.90 -21.58
N TYR A 3 -4.09 2.35 -20.64
CA TYR A 3 -2.72 2.76 -20.91
C TYR A 3 -1.76 1.58 -20.77
N SER A 4 -0.75 1.50 -21.63
CA SER A 4 0.38 0.58 -21.43
C SER A 4 1.36 1.19 -20.43
N VAL A 5 1.66 0.47 -19.35
CA VAL A 5 2.54 0.95 -18.28
C VAL A 5 3.93 0.36 -18.48
N TYR A 6 4.93 1.23 -18.55
CA TYR A 6 6.34 0.89 -18.65
C TYR A 6 7.05 1.27 -17.36
N PHE A 7 8.01 0.46 -16.94
CA PHE A 7 8.84 0.70 -15.78
C PHE A 7 10.31 0.56 -16.17
N ASP A 8 11.10 1.64 -16.03
CA ASP A 8 12.48 1.75 -16.52
C ASP A 8 12.64 1.19 -17.96
N GLY A 9 11.71 1.57 -18.86
CA GLY A 9 11.69 1.13 -20.26
C GLY A 9 11.13 -0.28 -20.53
N GLY A 10 10.94 -1.11 -19.50
CA GLY A 10 10.32 -2.44 -19.64
C GLY A 10 8.79 -2.37 -19.56
N LEU A 11 8.08 -3.10 -20.43
CA LEU A 11 6.61 -3.19 -20.34
C LEU A 11 6.20 -3.94 -19.07
N LEU A 12 5.48 -3.26 -18.18
CA LEU A 12 5.04 -3.81 -16.90
C LEU A 12 3.60 -4.34 -16.94
N GLY A 13 2.71 -3.69 -17.70
CA GLY A 13 1.31 -4.13 -17.80
C GLY A 13 0.40 -3.08 -18.43
N LYS A 14 -0.90 -3.17 -18.16
CA LYS A 14 -1.91 -2.19 -18.62
C LYS A 14 -2.70 -1.62 -17.46
N ALA A 15 -2.88 -0.31 -17.41
CA ALA A 15 -3.70 0.38 -16.42
C ALA A 15 -5.00 0.85 -17.07
N LEU A 16 -6.10 0.90 -16.31
CA LEU A 16 -7.33 1.53 -16.80
C LEU A 16 -7.11 3.04 -16.95
N TYR A 17 -7.71 3.64 -17.99
CA TYR A 17 -7.64 5.09 -18.22
C TYR A 17 -7.99 5.90 -16.96
N GLN A 18 -9.06 5.51 -16.25
CA GLN A 18 -9.52 6.16 -15.03
C GLN A 18 -8.52 6.07 -13.85
N SER A 19 -7.65 5.05 -13.85
CA SER A 19 -6.63 4.86 -12.82
C SER A 19 -5.29 5.53 -13.15
N ALA A 20 -5.12 6.06 -14.37
CA ALA A 20 -3.83 6.53 -14.85
C ALA A 20 -3.24 7.66 -13.98
N VAL A 21 -4.05 8.65 -13.63
CA VAL A 21 -3.64 9.79 -12.79
C VAL A 21 -3.34 9.34 -11.36
N SER A 22 -4.19 8.49 -10.77
CA SER A 22 -3.96 7.96 -9.42
C SER A 22 -2.71 7.08 -9.33
N LEU A 23 -2.47 6.28 -10.37
CA LEU A 23 -1.27 5.45 -10.48
C LEU A 23 -0.01 6.33 -10.57
N ALA A 24 -0.03 7.36 -11.43
CA ALA A 24 1.09 8.28 -11.55
C ALA A 24 1.36 9.02 -10.23
N LEU A 25 0.33 9.57 -9.59
CA LEU A 25 0.46 10.24 -8.29
C LEU A 25 0.99 9.32 -7.20
N PHE A 26 0.54 8.06 -7.15
CA PHE A 26 1.09 7.08 -6.22
C PHE A 26 2.58 6.86 -6.45
N CYS A 27 2.99 6.63 -7.70
CA CYS A 27 4.40 6.45 -8.06
C CYS A 27 5.24 7.67 -7.68
N GLU A 28 4.74 8.88 -7.93
CA GLU A 28 5.40 10.12 -7.51
C GLU A 28 5.53 10.26 -5.99
N GLN A 29 4.49 9.87 -5.23
CA GLN A 29 4.55 9.83 -3.76
C GLN A 29 5.60 8.84 -3.23
N GLN A 30 5.86 7.76 -3.97
CA GLN A 30 6.91 6.79 -3.64
C GLN A 30 8.30 7.22 -4.15
N GLY A 31 8.42 8.40 -4.77
CA GLY A 31 9.70 8.95 -5.24
C GLY A 31 10.08 8.56 -6.68
N PHE A 32 9.17 7.97 -7.45
CA PHE A 32 9.35 7.68 -8.87
C PHE A 32 8.93 8.87 -9.73
N GLU A 33 9.40 8.93 -10.96
CA GLU A 33 8.88 9.84 -11.96
C GLU A 33 7.87 9.10 -12.82
N ALA A 34 6.62 9.58 -12.88
CA ALA A 34 5.57 8.95 -13.66
C ALA A 34 5.03 9.94 -14.70
N VAL A 35 5.26 9.66 -15.98
CA VAL A 35 4.83 10.51 -17.10
C VAL A 35 3.74 9.79 -17.89
N ILE A 36 2.57 10.45 -18.00
CA ILE A 36 1.44 9.97 -18.80
C ILE A 36 1.52 10.61 -20.19
N ASP A 37 1.69 9.79 -21.23
CA ASP A 37 1.60 10.22 -22.63
C ASP A 37 0.20 9.88 -23.17
N GLN A 38 -0.66 10.89 -23.26
CA GLN A 38 -2.04 10.73 -23.72
C GLN A 38 -2.14 10.37 -25.21
N HIS A 39 -1.16 10.75 -26.03
CA HIS A 39 -1.18 10.47 -27.46
C HIS A 39 -0.75 9.04 -27.77
N LYS A 40 0.22 8.52 -27.00
CA LYS A 40 0.72 7.15 -27.15
C LYS A 40 -0.02 6.14 -26.29
N GLU A 41 -0.95 6.60 -25.45
CA GLU A 41 -1.64 5.77 -24.44
C GLU A 41 -0.64 5.01 -23.55
N THR A 42 0.43 5.68 -23.11
CA THR A 42 1.44 5.08 -22.23
C THR A 42 1.61 5.81 -20.90
N ILE A 43 2.01 5.07 -19.87
CA ILE A 43 2.48 5.60 -18.59
C ILE A 43 3.92 5.10 -18.42
N ASN A 44 4.89 6.02 -18.40
CA ASN A 44 6.29 5.69 -18.17
C ASN A 44 6.63 6.00 -16.72
N ILE A 45 6.99 4.96 -15.96
CA ILE A 45 7.45 5.05 -14.58
C ILE A 45 8.96 4.85 -14.59
N GLU A 46 9.69 5.86 -14.15
CA GLU A 46 11.15 5.82 -14.01
C GLU A 46 11.51 5.96 -12.55
N THR A 47 12.61 5.32 -12.14
CA THR A 47 13.10 5.40 -10.75
C THR A 47 13.42 6.81 -10.28
N GLY A 48 13.65 7.76 -11.20
CA GLY A 48 13.96 9.14 -10.84
C GLY A 48 15.16 9.24 -9.89
N ARG A 49 16.15 8.36 -10.03
CA ARG A 49 17.35 8.34 -9.17
C ARG A 49 18.52 9.02 -9.87
N LYS A 50 19.15 9.95 -9.17
CA LYS A 50 20.47 10.48 -9.55
C LYS A 50 21.46 9.34 -9.43
N GLN A 51 22.16 9.06 -10.52
CA GLN A 51 23.25 8.10 -10.49
C GLN A 51 24.42 8.69 -9.70
N HIS A 52 24.51 8.31 -8.43
CA HIS A 52 25.73 8.45 -7.66
C HIS A 52 26.41 7.08 -7.66
N PRO A 53 27.52 6.90 -8.39
CA PRO A 53 28.25 5.64 -8.32
C PRO A 53 28.79 5.46 -6.90
N ILE A 54 28.40 4.37 -6.25
CA ILE A 54 28.77 4.04 -4.88
C ILE A 54 29.72 2.83 -4.91
N SER A 55 30.77 2.85 -4.10
CA SER A 55 31.53 1.64 -3.76
C SER A 55 31.36 1.31 -2.29
N ILE A 56 31.22 0.02 -1.99
CA ILE A 56 31.10 -0.50 -0.63
C ILE A 56 32.22 -1.51 -0.42
N SER A 57 32.96 -1.37 0.67
CA SER A 57 34.04 -2.28 1.01
C SER A 57 34.14 -2.49 2.53
N ALA A 58 34.68 -3.63 2.93
CA ALA A 58 34.98 -3.90 4.33
C ALA A 58 36.36 -3.32 4.67
N ARG A 59 36.48 -2.59 5.77
CA ARG A 59 37.78 -2.06 6.23
C ARG A 59 38.60 -3.16 6.90
N SER A 60 37.96 -4.01 7.68
CA SER A 60 38.56 -5.22 8.26
C SER A 60 38.17 -6.45 7.47
N LYS A 61 39.02 -7.48 7.50
CA LYS A 61 38.77 -8.77 6.82
C LYS A 61 37.92 -9.72 7.67
N ASN A 62 37.28 -9.26 8.74
CA ASN A 62 36.45 -10.13 9.58
C ASN A 62 35.12 -10.49 8.87
N GLN A 63 34.56 -11.64 9.22
CA GLN A 63 33.33 -12.15 8.60
C GLN A 63 32.14 -11.19 8.74
N PRO A 64 31.87 -10.58 9.92
CA PRO A 64 30.71 -9.69 10.07
C PRO A 64 30.76 -8.46 9.15
N SER A 65 31.95 -7.87 8.92
CA SER A 65 32.09 -6.76 7.98
C SER A 65 31.83 -7.20 6.55
N GLN A 66 32.32 -8.39 6.16
CA GLN A 66 32.10 -8.91 4.81
C GLN A 66 30.60 -9.20 4.56
N ASP A 67 29.92 -9.80 5.52
CA ASP A 67 28.49 -10.09 5.43
C ASP A 67 27.65 -8.81 5.37
N ALA A 68 28.00 -7.80 6.17
CA ALA A 68 27.39 -6.48 6.15
C ALA A 68 27.54 -5.79 4.78
N VAL A 69 28.72 -5.91 4.16
CA VAL A 69 28.98 -5.37 2.81
C VAL A 69 28.11 -6.06 1.77
N LEU A 70 28.02 -7.39 1.81
CA LEU A 70 27.18 -8.17 0.89
C LEU A 70 25.71 -7.76 1.01
N LYS A 71 25.17 -7.73 2.24
CA LYS A 71 23.79 -7.33 2.49
C LYS A 71 23.48 -5.92 2.00
N LEU A 72 24.34 -4.94 2.33
CA LEU A 72 24.13 -3.56 1.89
C LEU A 72 24.19 -3.45 0.36
N ASN A 73 25.15 -4.13 -0.27
CA ASN A 73 25.31 -4.17 -1.72
C ASN A 73 24.08 -4.75 -2.41
N ASP A 74 23.56 -5.87 -1.91
CA ASP A 74 22.36 -6.53 -2.45
C ASP A 74 21.13 -5.62 -2.35
N ILE A 75 20.93 -4.94 -1.22
CA ILE A 75 19.81 -4.00 -1.05
C ILE A 75 19.95 -2.82 -2.02
N LEU A 76 21.11 -2.17 -2.09
CA LEU A 76 21.28 -1.00 -2.97
C LEU A 76 21.16 -1.37 -4.46
N LYS A 77 21.67 -2.55 -4.87
CA LYS A 77 21.49 -3.07 -6.24
C LYS A 77 20.04 -3.39 -6.56
N ALA A 78 19.32 -4.04 -5.65
CA ALA A 78 17.90 -4.34 -5.82
C ALA A 78 17.06 -3.06 -6.01
N GLU A 79 17.56 -1.96 -5.47
CA GLU A 79 17.01 -0.62 -5.56
C GLU A 79 17.52 0.18 -6.78
N GLY A 80 18.26 -0.45 -7.69
CA GLY A 80 18.70 0.16 -8.95
C GLY A 80 19.81 1.20 -8.80
N LEU A 81 20.60 1.16 -7.73
CA LEU A 81 21.76 2.02 -7.56
C LEU A 81 23.00 1.42 -8.24
N ASP A 82 23.67 2.24 -9.04
CA ASP A 82 24.86 1.82 -9.79
C ASP A 82 26.09 1.71 -8.90
N LEU A 83 26.69 0.52 -8.89
CA LEU A 83 27.93 0.22 -8.18
C LEU A 83 29.06 0.10 -9.20
N LEU A 84 29.61 1.25 -9.58
CA LEU A 84 30.63 1.37 -10.64
C LEU A 84 32.06 1.40 -10.08
N LYS A 85 33.04 1.15 -10.96
CA LYS A 85 34.49 1.18 -10.66
C LYS A 85 35.01 2.57 -10.29
N GLU A 86 34.34 3.64 -10.72
CA GLU A 86 34.68 5.04 -10.41
C GLU A 86 33.61 5.66 -9.49
N PRO A 87 33.67 5.38 -8.17
CA PRO A 87 32.66 5.84 -7.23
C PRO A 87 32.82 7.33 -6.91
N SER A 88 31.70 8.02 -6.82
CA SER A 88 31.57 9.36 -6.23
C SER A 88 31.47 9.30 -4.70
N ILE A 89 30.98 8.16 -4.18
CA ILE A 89 30.83 7.90 -2.75
C ILE A 89 31.46 6.56 -2.41
N ILE A 90 32.33 6.54 -1.41
CA ILE A 90 32.99 5.33 -0.91
C ILE A 90 32.50 5.05 0.51
N ILE A 91 31.99 3.85 0.73
CA ILE A 91 31.48 3.37 2.00
C ILE A 91 32.40 2.27 2.53
N TYR A 92 32.84 2.44 3.77
CA TYR A 92 33.59 1.43 4.52
C TYR A 92 32.72 0.89 5.67
N LEU A 93 32.59 -0.43 5.77
CA LEU A 93 31.98 -1.09 6.92
C LEU A 93 33.06 -1.79 7.75
N ASP A 94 33.04 -1.60 9.06
CA ASP A 94 34.04 -2.15 9.97
C ASP A 94 33.41 -2.65 11.28
N SER A 95 33.36 -3.96 11.46
CA SER A 95 32.88 -4.57 12.69
C SER A 95 33.94 -4.49 13.78
N ILE A 96 33.58 -3.91 14.92
CA ILE A 96 34.45 -3.81 16.11
C ILE A 96 34.01 -4.81 17.20
N ASP A 97 34.98 -5.34 17.95
CA ASP A 97 34.73 -6.35 19.00
C ASP A 97 34.13 -5.73 20.28
N GLN A 98 33.34 -6.54 21.01
CA GLN A 98 32.55 -6.14 22.18
C GLN A 98 33.34 -5.53 23.35
N GLN A 99 34.66 -5.76 23.43
CA GLN A 99 35.47 -5.32 24.58
C GLN A 99 35.68 -3.81 24.68
N TYR A 100 35.34 -3.04 23.63
CA TYR A 100 35.71 -1.62 23.53
C TYR A 100 34.56 -0.64 23.25
N SER A 101 33.31 -1.10 23.20
CA SER A 101 32.21 -0.28 22.69
C SER A 101 31.01 -0.33 23.61
N ASP A 102 30.64 0.82 24.20
CA ASP A 102 29.23 1.16 24.35
C ASP A 102 28.56 0.89 22.99
N GLN A 103 27.33 0.36 22.91
CA GLN A 103 26.66 -0.11 21.69
C GLN A 103 26.35 1.00 20.63
N GLN A 104 27.32 1.86 20.35
CA GLN A 104 27.21 3.11 19.65
C GLN A 104 27.91 3.01 18.29
N LEU A 105 27.19 3.38 17.25
CA LEU A 105 27.69 3.47 15.88
C LEU A 105 28.64 4.66 15.74
N ILE A 106 29.87 4.43 15.30
CA ILE A 106 30.82 5.50 14.97
C ILE A 106 30.79 5.72 13.46
N ILE A 107 30.51 6.95 13.03
CA ILE A 107 30.47 7.36 11.64
C ILE A 107 31.63 8.31 11.40
N GLU A 108 32.65 7.86 10.69
CA GLU A 108 33.77 8.70 10.27
C GLU A 108 33.53 9.19 8.85
N HIS A 109 33.63 10.48 8.59
CA HIS A 109 33.48 11.02 7.24
C HIS A 109 34.55 12.07 6.92
N ASN A 110 34.79 12.31 5.63
CA ASN A 110 35.63 13.42 5.19
C ASN A 110 34.84 14.74 5.07
N VAL A 111 35.54 15.85 4.87
CA VAL A 111 34.95 17.20 4.75
C VAL A 111 34.03 17.35 3.53
N LEU A 112 34.13 16.45 2.56
CA LEU A 112 33.35 16.47 1.32
C LEU A 112 31.96 15.86 1.48
N LEU A 113 31.61 15.33 2.66
CA LEU A 113 30.31 14.73 2.88
C LEU A 113 29.19 15.74 2.61
N ASP A 114 28.28 15.38 1.72
CA ASP A 114 27.10 16.19 1.42
C ASP A 114 26.21 16.33 2.68
N GLU A 115 25.87 17.56 3.03
CA GLU A 115 25.03 17.88 4.20
C GLU A 115 23.63 17.25 4.10
N ARG A 116 23.06 17.06 2.90
CA ARG A 116 21.80 16.31 2.72
C ARG A 116 21.97 14.85 3.11
N LEU A 117 23.05 14.19 2.65
CA LEU A 117 23.31 12.78 2.99
C LEU A 117 23.53 12.63 4.50
N LYS A 118 24.31 13.54 5.10
CA LYS A 118 24.54 13.59 6.55
C LYS A 118 23.24 13.72 7.34
N ASN A 119 22.35 14.64 6.95
CA ASN A 119 21.06 14.82 7.60
C ASN A 119 20.15 13.59 7.46
N LEU A 120 20.13 12.95 6.28
CA LEU A 120 19.36 11.72 6.07
C LEU A 120 19.84 10.57 6.96
N LEU A 121 21.16 10.42 7.12
CA LEU A 121 21.74 9.43 8.04
C LEU A 121 21.30 9.69 9.49
N ILE A 122 21.39 10.95 9.95
CA ILE A 122 20.94 11.35 11.30
C ILE A 122 19.46 11.00 11.52
N ILE A 123 18.59 11.30 10.54
CA ILE A 123 17.15 11.02 10.61
C ILE A 123 16.90 9.51 10.74
N GLU A 124 17.52 8.69 9.88
CA GLU A 124 17.29 7.24 9.87
C GLU A 124 17.82 6.55 11.14
N PHE A 125 18.95 6.98 11.68
CA PHE A 125 19.48 6.42 12.92
C PHE A 125 18.67 6.83 14.15
N ASN A 126 18.23 8.09 14.22
CA ASN A 126 17.34 8.55 15.28
C ASN A 126 15.99 7.81 15.25
N LYS A 127 15.42 7.61 14.06
CA LYS A 127 14.17 6.85 13.88
C LYS A 127 14.32 5.39 14.32
N ALA A 128 15.47 4.78 14.04
CA ALA A 128 15.78 3.42 14.46
C ALA A 128 16.27 3.31 15.92
N LYS A 129 16.39 4.44 16.64
CA LYS A 129 16.96 4.54 17.99
C LYS A 129 18.36 3.93 18.10
N ILE A 130 19.17 4.09 17.06
CA ILE A 130 20.57 3.62 17.04
C ILE A 130 21.42 4.76 17.63
N PRO A 131 22.10 4.57 18.78
CA PRO A 131 23.03 5.56 19.30
C PRO A 131 24.20 5.71 18.32
N PHE A 132 24.59 6.95 17.99
CA PHE A 132 25.70 7.18 17.06
C PHE A 132 26.56 8.38 17.44
N VAL A 133 27.77 8.44 16.88
CA VAL A 133 28.67 9.61 16.88
C VAL A 133 29.11 9.89 15.46
N LEU A 134 29.02 11.14 15.01
CA LEU A 134 29.63 11.59 13.75
C LEU A 134 30.98 12.26 14.05
N ASN A 135 32.02 11.78 13.39
CA ASN A 135 33.38 12.31 13.47
C ASN A 135 33.87 12.71 12.09
N GLU A 136 34.09 14.00 11.89
CA GLU A 136 34.78 14.48 10.69
C GLU A 136 36.29 14.23 10.83
N LYS A 137 36.88 13.51 9.87
CA LYS A 137 38.32 13.24 9.81
C LYS A 137 38.92 14.00 8.63
N LYS A 138 39.71 15.03 8.96
CA LYS A 138 40.40 15.90 7.98
C LYS A 138 41.45 15.18 7.11
N ASN A 139 41.89 13.98 7.50
CA ASN A 139 42.98 13.24 6.85
C ASN A 139 42.53 12.05 5.97
N LEU A 140 41.23 11.84 5.73
CA LEU A 140 40.76 10.87 4.71
C LEU A 140 41.03 11.48 3.33
N ALA A 141 41.99 10.89 2.61
CA ALA A 141 42.59 11.44 1.39
C ALA A 141 41.53 12.01 0.42
N ALA A 142 41.69 13.29 0.10
CA ALA A 142 40.82 14.11 -0.72
C ALA A 142 40.99 13.81 -2.22
N ASP A 143 40.67 12.58 -2.65
CA ASP A 143 40.58 12.22 -4.07
C ASP A 143 39.26 12.74 -4.70
N GLY A 144 38.76 13.90 -4.26
CA GLY A 144 37.50 14.50 -4.71
C GLY A 144 36.21 13.72 -4.40
N LYS A 145 36.30 12.60 -3.68
CA LYS A 145 35.18 11.67 -3.41
C LYS A 145 34.65 11.82 -1.98
N GLN A 146 33.35 11.60 -1.80
CA GLN A 146 32.75 11.50 -0.47
C GLN A 146 33.15 10.16 0.16
N GLN A 147 33.65 10.17 1.39
CA GLN A 147 34.06 8.95 2.10
C GLN A 147 33.36 8.86 3.44
N LEU A 148 32.73 7.71 3.71
CA LEU A 148 32.09 7.38 4.98
C LEU A 148 32.58 6.03 5.48
N ALA A 149 32.83 5.92 6.78
CA ALA A 149 33.12 4.67 7.44
C ALA A 149 32.17 4.46 8.62
N PHE A 150 31.44 3.36 8.60
CA PHE A 150 30.55 2.93 9.66
C PHE A 150 31.25 1.86 10.49
N ARG A 151 31.52 2.17 11.76
CA ARG A 151 32.17 1.26 12.70
C ARG A 151 31.21 0.95 13.83
N SER A 152 30.83 -0.31 13.97
CA SER A 152 29.84 -0.77 14.95
C SER A 152 29.99 -2.27 15.15
N GLN A 153 29.32 -2.84 16.15
CA GLN A 153 29.05 -4.28 16.13
C GLN A 153 28.00 -4.54 15.03
N PHE A 154 28.39 -5.19 13.95
CA PHE A 154 27.44 -5.73 12.97
C PHE A 154 26.98 -7.08 13.50
N ASN A 155 25.81 -7.10 14.13
CA ASN A 155 25.12 -8.29 14.62
C ASN A 155 24.17 -8.84 13.53
N GLU A 156 23.49 -9.96 13.81
CA GLU A 156 22.44 -10.49 12.90
C GLU A 156 21.26 -9.53 12.72
N ASP A 157 21.16 -8.51 13.56
CA ASP A 157 20.12 -7.51 13.51
C ASP A 157 20.35 -6.53 12.34
N ASP A 158 19.59 -6.74 11.26
CA ASP A 158 19.69 -5.95 10.04
C ASP A 158 19.25 -4.49 10.20
N ARG A 159 18.78 -4.04 11.38
CA ARG A 159 18.35 -2.65 11.63
C ARG A 159 19.37 -1.61 11.16
N LEU A 160 20.66 -1.79 11.47
CA LEU A 160 21.70 -0.84 11.07
C LEU A 160 21.88 -0.79 9.55
N ILE A 161 21.96 -1.95 8.89
CA ILE A 161 22.11 -2.05 7.44
C ILE A 161 20.89 -1.48 6.71
N LEU A 162 19.69 -1.70 7.26
CA LEU A 162 18.44 -1.13 6.74
C LEU A 162 18.40 0.39 6.91
N SER A 163 18.88 0.94 8.03
CA SER A 163 18.96 2.40 8.22
C SER A 163 19.97 3.05 7.27
N ILE A 164 21.15 2.44 7.10
CA ILE A 164 22.15 2.90 6.14
C ILE A 164 21.57 2.89 4.72
N SER A 165 20.98 1.77 4.30
CA SER A 165 20.45 1.63 2.95
C SER A 165 19.35 2.64 2.64
N ARG A 166 18.40 2.87 3.58
CA ARG A 166 17.34 3.88 3.43
C ARG A 166 17.88 5.30 3.25
N ALA A 167 18.92 5.68 3.99
CA ALA A 167 19.53 6.99 3.85
C ALA A 167 20.12 7.19 2.45
N PHE A 168 20.85 6.18 1.92
CA PHE A 168 21.43 6.24 0.58
C PHE A 168 20.37 6.22 -0.52
N ILE A 169 19.35 5.38 -0.42
CA ILE A 169 18.23 5.34 -1.36
C ILE A 169 17.59 6.74 -1.46
N ARG A 170 17.29 7.37 -0.32
CA ARG A 170 16.72 8.73 -0.25
C ARG A 170 17.66 9.83 -0.75
N TYR A 171 18.95 9.66 -0.54
CA TYR A 171 19.94 10.62 -1.03
C TYR A 171 20.00 10.59 -2.57
N CYS A 172 19.95 9.40 -3.15
CA CYS A 172 19.96 9.21 -4.60
C CYS A 172 18.62 9.53 -5.29
N SER A 173 17.50 9.71 -4.57
CA SER A 173 16.23 10.15 -5.19
C SER A 173 16.27 11.60 -5.66
N VAL A 174 15.93 11.86 -6.94
CA VAL A 174 15.89 13.20 -7.57
C VAL A 174 14.84 14.08 -6.89
N LYS A 175 13.67 13.51 -6.58
CA LYS A 175 12.61 14.17 -5.81
C LYS A 175 12.63 13.64 -4.37
N PRO A 176 12.76 14.51 -3.34
CA PRO A 176 12.48 14.07 -1.98
C PRO A 176 11.02 13.61 -1.93
N ALA A 177 10.75 12.40 -1.46
CA ALA A 177 9.38 11.95 -1.26
C ALA A 177 8.65 13.02 -0.44
N ALA A 178 7.47 13.46 -0.91
CA ALA A 178 6.71 14.54 -0.27
C ALA A 178 6.39 14.26 1.21
N ASN A 179 6.48 12.98 1.61
CA ASN A 179 6.33 12.51 2.97
C ASN A 179 7.60 11.78 3.44
N ASN A 180 7.99 12.02 4.69
CA ASN A 180 9.04 11.30 5.44
C ASN A 180 8.75 9.78 5.64
N SER A 181 7.71 9.26 4.98
CA SER A 181 7.27 7.87 5.01
C SER A 181 8.27 6.93 4.31
N ALA A 182 8.17 5.65 4.66
CA ALA A 182 8.99 4.59 4.10
C ALA A 182 8.86 4.57 2.57
N ILE A 183 10.00 4.59 1.87
CA ILE A 183 10.05 4.24 0.45
C ILE A 183 9.75 2.74 0.40
N VAL A 184 8.73 2.34 -0.35
CA VAL A 184 8.47 0.91 -0.58
C VAL A 184 9.63 0.37 -1.44
N PRO A 185 10.31 -0.71 -1.02
CA PRO A 185 11.38 -1.31 -1.80
C PRO A 185 10.98 -1.58 -3.24
N MET A 186 11.90 -1.34 -4.16
CA MET A 186 11.69 -1.46 -5.60
C MET A 186 11.20 -2.84 -6.05
N PRO A 187 11.68 -3.97 -5.49
CA PRO A 187 11.12 -5.29 -5.80
C PRO A 187 9.63 -5.40 -5.42
N LEU A 188 9.24 -4.79 -4.30
CA LEU A 188 7.87 -4.80 -3.81
C LEU A 188 6.98 -3.89 -4.64
N ILE A 189 7.46 -2.70 -5.04
CA ILE A 189 6.71 -1.82 -5.94
C ILE A 189 6.49 -2.47 -7.30
N LYS A 190 7.52 -3.09 -7.89
CA LYS A 190 7.37 -3.81 -9.17
C LYS A 190 6.33 -4.92 -9.07
N SER A 191 6.37 -5.73 -8.01
CA SER A 191 5.41 -6.80 -7.77
C SER A 191 3.99 -6.28 -7.49
N TRP A 192 3.87 -5.18 -6.75
CA TRP A 192 2.58 -4.58 -6.45
C TRP A 192 1.95 -3.94 -7.68
N LEU A 193 2.73 -3.16 -8.44
CA LEU A 193 2.31 -2.58 -9.71
C LEU A 193 1.94 -3.68 -10.70
N SER A 194 2.74 -4.73 -10.87
CA SER A 194 2.38 -5.84 -11.77
C SER A 194 1.06 -6.49 -11.35
N SER A 195 0.87 -6.74 -10.05
CA SER A 195 -0.37 -7.33 -9.52
C SER A 195 -1.59 -6.41 -9.71
N PHE A 196 -1.41 -5.09 -9.55
CA PHE A 196 -2.45 -4.10 -9.79
C PHE A 196 -2.83 -4.01 -11.28
N LEU A 197 -1.84 -4.09 -12.15
CA LEU A 197 -2.01 -4.03 -13.61
C LEU A 197 -2.56 -5.34 -14.19
N ASP A 198 -2.34 -6.47 -13.53
CA ASP A 198 -2.92 -7.76 -13.93
C ASP A 198 -4.43 -7.83 -13.67
N GLN A 199 -4.96 -7.06 -12.72
CA GLN A 199 -6.42 -6.95 -12.51
C GLN A 199 -7.14 -6.24 -13.68
N ALA A 200 -6.41 -5.54 -14.55
CA ALA A 200 -6.95 -4.98 -15.80
C ALA A 200 -7.11 -6.04 -16.92
N ARG A 201 -6.64 -7.28 -16.70
CA ARG A 201 -6.99 -8.43 -17.55
C ARG A 201 -8.38 -8.93 -17.12
N LEU A 202 -9.42 -8.48 -17.82
CA LEU A 202 -10.69 -9.19 -17.84
C LEU A 202 -10.43 -10.69 -18.15
N PRO A 203 -11.11 -11.64 -17.50
CA PRO A 203 -11.01 -13.05 -17.87
C PRO A 203 -11.74 -13.23 -19.21
N ASN A 204 -11.00 -13.13 -20.31
CA ASN A 204 -11.49 -13.56 -21.61
C ASN A 204 -10.71 -14.79 -22.08
N THR A 205 -11.46 -15.89 -22.13
CA THR A 205 -11.37 -16.93 -23.14
C THR A 205 -10.09 -17.75 -23.14
N GLN A 206 -10.11 -18.86 -22.41
CA GLN A 206 -9.21 -19.97 -22.72
C GLN A 206 -9.42 -20.41 -24.17
N GLU A 207 -8.34 -20.30 -24.93
CA GLU A 207 -8.15 -20.88 -26.25
C GLU A 207 -8.46 -22.38 -26.22
N ARG A 208 -9.58 -22.78 -26.83
CA ARG A 208 -9.74 -24.16 -27.28
C ARG A 208 -8.88 -24.36 -28.52
N LYS A 209 -7.78 -25.10 -28.37
CA LYS A 209 -7.06 -25.68 -29.51
C LYS A 209 -7.96 -26.71 -30.22
N ALA A 210 -8.01 -26.61 -31.55
CA ALA A 210 -8.59 -27.59 -32.49
C ALA A 210 -7.91 -28.97 -32.34
N VAL A 211 -8.51 -30.13 -32.68
CA VAL A 211 -8.84 -30.70 -34.01
C VAL A 211 -9.84 -31.87 -33.75
N THR A 212 -10.95 -32.12 -34.47
CA THR A 212 -11.04 -32.88 -35.75
C THR A 212 -12.49 -32.92 -36.32
N LYS A 213 -12.58 -32.80 -37.66
CA LYS A 213 -13.60 -33.00 -38.73
C LYS A 213 -14.91 -33.81 -38.42
N VAL A 214 -16.14 -33.29 -38.66
CA VAL A 214 -17.04 -33.25 -39.89
C VAL A 214 -17.81 -34.58 -40.13
N PRO A 215 -19.08 -34.70 -40.68
CA PRO A 215 -19.95 -33.73 -41.41
C PRO A 215 -21.49 -33.66 -41.07
N GLU A 216 -22.08 -32.52 -41.45
CA GLU A 216 -23.27 -32.31 -42.34
C GLU A 216 -24.70 -32.79 -41.97
N LYS A 217 -25.66 -31.82 -41.90
CA LYS A 217 -26.93 -31.81 -42.67
C LYS A 217 -27.77 -30.51 -42.54
N THR A 218 -27.91 -29.83 -43.69
CA THR A 218 -29.11 -29.21 -44.32
C THR A 218 -30.04 -28.17 -43.65
N MET A 219 -30.10 -26.98 -44.30
CA MET A 219 -31.27 -26.19 -44.80
C MET A 219 -32.36 -25.72 -43.79
N LYS A 220 -32.98 -24.53 -43.82
CA LYS A 220 -33.14 -23.39 -44.76
C LYS A 220 -33.75 -22.18 -43.97
N PRO A 221 -33.86 -20.97 -44.56
CA PRO A 221 -34.21 -19.72 -43.87
C PRO A 221 -35.70 -19.35 -43.99
N GLU A 222 -36.28 -18.68 -42.99
CA GLU A 222 -37.54 -17.94 -43.15
C GLU A 222 -37.44 -16.52 -42.60
N LYS A 223 -37.79 -15.59 -43.50
CA LYS A 223 -38.03 -14.18 -43.23
C LYS A 223 -39.34 -14.04 -42.44
N ASN A 224 -39.36 -13.15 -41.46
CA ASN A 224 -40.49 -12.21 -41.39
C ASN A 224 -40.06 -10.84 -40.88
N LYS A 225 -40.38 -9.84 -41.71
CA LYS A 225 -40.30 -8.43 -41.43
C LYS A 225 -41.33 -8.08 -40.35
N ASN A 226 -40.94 -7.24 -39.41
CA ASN A 226 -41.73 -6.06 -39.05
C ASN A 226 -40.78 -5.01 -38.46
N ILE A 227 -40.43 -4.06 -39.33
CA ILE A 227 -39.87 -2.77 -38.95
C ILE A 227 -41.07 -1.92 -38.54
N SER A 228 -41.12 -1.52 -37.27
CA SER A 228 -41.83 -0.31 -36.85
C SER A 228 -40.81 0.56 -36.12
N THR A 229 -40.28 1.52 -36.85
CA THR A 229 -39.46 2.63 -36.38
C THR A 229 -40.40 3.70 -35.86
N VAL A 230 -40.49 3.91 -34.54
CA VAL A 230 -40.81 5.22 -33.95
C VAL A 230 -40.17 5.34 -32.55
N ASN A 231 -39.18 6.22 -32.45
CA ASN A 231 -38.68 6.96 -31.28
C ASN A 231 -38.11 6.20 -30.07
N SER A 232 -36.87 5.73 -30.18
CA SER A 232 -35.96 5.57 -29.04
C SER A 232 -34.97 6.74 -29.01
N GLN A 233 -35.44 7.91 -28.56
CA GLN A 233 -34.52 8.86 -27.92
C GLN A 233 -33.97 8.16 -26.68
N ASP A 234 -32.65 8.20 -26.50
CA ASP A 234 -31.87 7.63 -25.40
C ASP A 234 -32.55 7.72 -24.03
N GLN A 235 -33.33 6.72 -23.66
CA GLN A 235 -33.48 6.36 -22.25
C GLN A 235 -32.23 5.57 -21.89
N ARG A 236 -31.13 6.29 -21.61
CA ARG A 236 -30.02 5.70 -20.85
C ARG A 236 -30.64 5.14 -19.57
N LEU A 237 -30.76 3.82 -19.48
CA LEU A 237 -31.28 3.13 -18.30
C LEU A 237 -30.44 3.60 -17.11
N LYS A 238 -31.02 4.44 -16.25
CA LYS A 238 -30.32 4.96 -15.08
C LYS A 238 -29.86 3.77 -14.24
N LYS A 239 -28.56 3.68 -14.00
CA LYS A 239 -27.96 2.52 -13.32
C LYS A 239 -27.45 2.91 -11.94
N ALA A 240 -27.70 2.06 -10.95
CA ALA A 240 -27.03 2.15 -9.65
C ALA A 240 -25.57 1.68 -9.78
N ASN A 241 -24.65 2.47 -9.25
CA ASN A 241 -23.25 2.07 -9.12
C ASN A 241 -22.62 2.71 -7.90
N ALA A 242 -21.73 1.99 -7.22
CA ALA A 242 -21.00 2.51 -6.09
C ALA A 242 -19.56 2.01 -6.10
N GLU A 243 -18.66 2.84 -5.60
CA GLU A 243 -17.31 2.43 -5.22
C GLU A 243 -17.19 2.51 -3.70
N VAL A 244 -16.62 1.47 -3.10
CA VAL A 244 -16.47 1.36 -1.65
C VAL A 244 -14.99 1.21 -1.33
N PHE A 245 -14.48 1.99 -0.40
CA PHE A 245 -13.05 1.95 -0.02
C PHE A 245 -12.88 1.88 1.49
N LEU A 246 -11.91 1.09 1.92
CA LEU A 246 -11.37 1.10 3.27
C LEU A 246 -10.23 2.12 3.32
N ASN A 247 -10.41 3.20 4.07
CA ASN A 247 -9.35 4.14 4.40
C ASN A 247 -8.91 3.87 5.84
N TYR A 248 -7.65 3.50 6.06
CA TYR A 248 -7.22 3.03 7.37
C TYR A 248 -5.76 3.36 7.67
N THR A 249 -5.45 3.37 8.95
CA THR A 249 -4.10 3.42 9.52
C THR A 249 -3.92 2.20 10.40
N MET A 250 -2.74 1.59 10.33
CA MET A 250 -2.37 0.48 11.23
C MET A 250 -1.38 0.97 12.28
N LEU A 251 -1.65 0.58 13.52
CA LEU A 251 -0.79 0.81 14.67
C LEU A 251 -0.24 -0.56 15.08
N ILE A 252 1.07 -0.68 14.97
CA ILE A 252 1.81 -1.91 15.25
C ILE A 252 2.43 -1.74 16.65
N PRO A 253 2.26 -2.71 17.56
CA PRO A 253 2.82 -2.65 18.91
C PRO A 253 4.35 -2.63 18.85
N ARG A 254 4.97 -1.97 19.83
CA ARG A 254 6.44 -1.94 19.95
C ARG A 254 6.94 -3.28 20.50
N SER A 255 8.12 -3.69 20.04
CA SER A 255 8.72 -5.00 20.33
C SER A 255 9.04 -5.26 21.82
N ASP A 256 8.99 -4.22 22.67
CA ASP A 256 9.34 -4.23 24.09
C ASP A 256 8.12 -4.27 25.03
N GLY A 257 6.89 -4.31 24.50
CA GLY A 257 5.66 -4.38 25.29
C GLY A 257 5.23 -5.81 25.63
N GLU A 258 4.76 -6.03 26.86
CA GLU A 258 4.23 -7.33 27.33
C GLU A 258 2.95 -7.79 26.59
N GLU A 259 2.22 -6.86 25.94
CA GLU A 259 1.01 -7.12 25.15
C GLU A 259 1.20 -6.63 23.70
N LYS A 260 1.26 -7.55 22.73
CA LYS A 260 1.29 -7.22 21.30
C LYS A 260 -0.13 -7.07 20.74
N GLU A 261 -0.73 -5.91 20.99
CA GLU A 261 -2.03 -5.54 20.40
C GLU A 261 -1.84 -4.66 19.15
N TYR A 262 -2.31 -5.15 18.02
CA TYR A 262 -2.36 -4.43 16.75
C TYR A 262 -3.70 -3.74 16.63
N MET A 263 -3.68 -2.51 16.11
CA MET A 263 -4.91 -1.73 15.95
C MET A 263 -5.03 -1.20 14.52
N VAL A 264 -6.15 -1.50 13.89
CA VAL A 264 -6.55 -0.92 12.61
C VAL A 264 -7.59 0.15 12.90
N ASN A 265 -7.27 1.41 12.64
CA ASN A 265 -8.20 2.53 12.80
C ASN A 265 -8.52 3.14 11.43
N GLY A 266 -9.78 3.32 11.10
CA GLY A 266 -10.16 3.76 9.77
C GLY A 266 -11.64 4.06 9.57
N SER A 267 -11.99 4.13 8.30
CA SER A 267 -13.32 4.49 7.81
C SER A 267 -13.67 3.72 6.54
N ILE A 268 -14.96 3.51 6.30
CA ILE A 268 -15.48 3.00 5.04
C ILE A 268 -16.07 4.18 4.26
N ILE A 269 -15.52 4.46 3.09
CA ILE A 269 -15.98 5.50 2.17
C ILE A 269 -16.88 4.84 1.13
N MET A 270 -18.07 5.39 0.94
CA MET A 270 -19.06 4.93 -0.03
C MET A 270 -19.33 6.06 -1.02
N LYS A 271 -18.95 5.87 -2.29
CA LYS A 271 -19.15 6.87 -3.33
C LYS A 271 -20.19 6.38 -4.33
N ASN A 272 -21.20 7.19 -4.61
CA ASN A 272 -22.17 6.89 -5.66
C ASN A 272 -21.59 7.30 -7.02
N THR A 273 -21.32 6.31 -7.87
CA THR A 273 -20.79 6.50 -9.23
C THR A 273 -21.84 6.18 -10.31
N GLY A 274 -23.09 5.95 -9.90
CA GLY A 274 -24.22 5.69 -10.79
C GLY A 274 -25.05 6.93 -11.06
N ASP A 275 -26.22 6.69 -11.66
CA ASP A 275 -27.17 7.72 -12.12
C ASP A 275 -28.43 7.81 -11.25
N ILE A 276 -28.51 7.01 -10.17
CA ILE A 276 -29.62 7.02 -9.22
C ILE A 276 -29.09 7.15 -7.79
N ASP A 277 -29.93 7.65 -6.89
CA ASP A 277 -29.65 7.72 -5.46
C ASP A 277 -29.38 6.33 -4.87
N LEU A 278 -28.40 6.25 -3.98
CA LEU A 278 -28.15 5.08 -3.15
C LEU A 278 -28.67 5.35 -1.73
N LYS A 279 -29.67 4.58 -1.31
CA LYS A 279 -30.36 4.80 -0.04
C LYS A 279 -30.00 3.72 0.97
N ASN A 280 -29.98 4.12 2.24
CA ASN A 280 -29.91 3.29 3.43
C ASN A 280 -28.81 2.20 3.34
N PRO A 281 -27.53 2.61 3.35
CA PRO A 281 -26.41 1.68 3.36
C PRO A 281 -26.48 0.74 4.55
N VAL A 282 -26.26 -0.54 4.27
CA VAL A 282 -25.98 -1.59 5.26
C VAL A 282 -24.57 -2.10 5.00
N ILE A 283 -23.70 -1.92 5.98
CA ILE A 283 -22.29 -2.31 5.94
C ILE A 283 -22.15 -3.67 6.61
N CYS A 284 -21.53 -4.62 5.93
CA CYS A 284 -21.07 -5.88 6.48
C CYS A 284 -19.54 -5.89 6.53
N ILE A 285 -18.97 -5.91 7.73
CA ILE A 285 -17.53 -6.07 7.94
C ILE A 285 -17.29 -7.52 8.36
N LYS A 286 -16.48 -8.24 7.57
CA LYS A 286 -16.15 -9.65 7.81
C LYS A 286 -14.71 -9.79 8.28
N ILE A 287 -14.53 -10.48 9.39
CA ILE A 287 -13.26 -10.70 10.09
C ILE A 287 -13.20 -12.17 10.54
N PRO A 288 -12.03 -12.85 10.55
CA PRO A 288 -11.89 -14.20 11.08
C PRO A 288 -12.43 -14.35 12.50
N VAL A 289 -13.04 -15.51 12.76
CA VAL A 289 -13.54 -15.90 14.08
C VAL A 289 -12.38 -16.47 14.89
N GLU A 290 -11.49 -15.59 15.34
CA GLU A 290 -10.35 -15.96 16.16
C GLU A 290 -10.40 -15.25 17.52
N GLN A 291 -9.87 -15.91 18.55
CA GLN A 291 -9.78 -15.30 19.88
C GLN A 291 -8.83 -14.11 19.83
N GLY A 292 -9.28 -12.95 20.31
CA GLY A 292 -8.47 -11.75 20.41
C GLY A 292 -8.70 -10.70 19.32
N ILE A 293 -9.67 -10.90 18.42
CA ILE A 293 -10.06 -9.87 17.43
C ILE A 293 -11.40 -9.24 17.80
N SER A 294 -11.48 -7.91 17.82
CA SER A 294 -12.73 -7.19 18.10
C SER A 294 -12.85 -5.88 17.33
N LEU A 295 -14.06 -5.60 16.81
CA LEU A 295 -14.40 -4.28 16.30
C LEU A 295 -14.91 -3.40 17.46
N GLN A 296 -14.21 -2.30 17.67
CA GLN A 296 -14.60 -1.19 18.52
C GLN A 296 -15.06 0.00 17.65
N GLY A 297 -15.83 0.89 18.25
CA GLY A 297 -16.34 2.08 17.58
C GLY A 297 -17.60 2.60 18.25
N GLN A 298 -18.07 3.76 17.80
CA GLN A 298 -19.36 4.31 18.22
C GLN A 298 -20.48 3.66 17.40
N ILE A 299 -20.73 2.37 17.64
CA ILE A 299 -21.84 1.61 17.04
C ILE A 299 -22.79 1.20 18.16
N LEU A 300 -24.03 1.66 18.09
CA LEU A 300 -25.02 1.39 19.13
C LEU A 300 -25.67 0.01 18.94
N PRO A 301 -25.89 -0.76 20.03
CA PRO A 301 -26.82 -1.88 20.01
C PRO A 301 -28.24 -1.41 19.63
N PRO A 302 -29.04 -2.21 18.90
CA PRO A 302 -30.35 -1.78 18.40
C PRO A 302 -31.28 -1.28 19.51
N LYS A 303 -31.24 -1.95 20.67
CA LYS A 303 -32.07 -1.64 21.86
C LYS A 303 -31.66 -0.35 22.60
N LEU A 304 -30.49 0.22 22.29
CA LEU A 304 -29.96 1.42 22.97
C LEU A 304 -30.08 2.69 22.13
N VAL A 305 -30.59 2.59 20.89
CA VAL A 305 -30.71 3.71 19.95
C VAL A 305 -31.57 4.83 20.53
N ALA A 306 -32.77 4.50 21.05
CA ALA A 306 -33.73 5.45 21.62
C ALA A 306 -33.24 6.23 22.87
N GLY A 307 -32.13 5.83 23.49
CA GLY A 307 -31.61 6.42 24.73
C GLY A 307 -30.20 7.02 24.63
N LEU A 308 -29.39 6.59 23.66
CA LEU A 308 -27.96 6.93 23.56
C LEU A 308 -27.54 7.50 22.20
N ALA A 309 -28.44 7.58 21.22
CA ALA A 309 -28.12 8.24 19.96
C ALA A 309 -27.84 9.73 20.18
N MET A 310 -26.87 10.28 19.45
CA MET A 310 -26.57 11.70 19.54
C MET A 310 -27.79 12.50 19.08
N LYS A 311 -28.37 13.30 19.97
CA LYS A 311 -29.45 14.23 19.64
C LYS A 311 -28.86 15.40 18.86
N GLY A 312 -28.95 15.33 17.53
CA GLY A 312 -28.72 16.47 16.65
C GLY A 312 -29.98 17.32 16.50
N SER A 313 -29.85 18.48 15.86
CA SER A 313 -30.97 19.36 15.50
C SER A 313 -32.04 18.68 14.61
N ASP A 314 -31.69 17.59 13.93
CA ASP A 314 -32.58 16.80 13.05
C ASP A 314 -32.89 15.38 13.59
N GLY A 315 -32.71 15.13 14.89
CA GLY A 315 -32.99 13.83 15.51
C GLY A 315 -31.74 12.98 15.79
N GLU A 316 -31.97 11.68 15.98
CA GLU A 316 -30.94 10.69 16.36
C GLU A 316 -29.97 10.42 15.20
N LYS A 317 -28.69 10.76 15.39
CA LYS A 317 -27.63 10.53 14.38
C LYS A 317 -26.61 9.51 14.88
N GLY A 318 -26.15 8.64 13.98
CA GLY A 318 -25.07 7.68 14.26
C GLY A 318 -25.21 6.37 13.50
N TRP A 319 -24.56 5.33 14.02
CA TRP A 319 -24.55 3.99 13.45
C TRP A 319 -24.98 2.97 14.49
N LYS A 320 -25.71 1.94 14.06
CA LYS A 320 -26.20 0.86 14.92
C LYS A 320 -25.96 -0.49 14.28
N TYR A 321 -25.94 -1.54 15.10
CA TYR A 321 -26.02 -2.90 14.59
C TYR A 321 -27.39 -3.16 13.97
N VAL A 322 -27.43 -3.98 12.91
CA VAL A 322 -28.67 -4.34 12.22
C VAL A 322 -29.49 -5.35 13.04
N TYR A 323 -28.81 -6.33 13.64
CA TYR A 323 -29.47 -7.44 14.33
C TYR A 323 -29.31 -7.35 15.85
N ASP A 324 -30.33 -7.78 16.59
CA ASP A 324 -30.30 -7.86 18.06
C ASP A 324 -29.27 -8.89 18.56
N ASP A 325 -29.10 -9.98 17.82
CA ASP A 325 -28.16 -11.09 18.08
C ASP A 325 -26.75 -10.81 17.51
N TRP A 326 -26.39 -9.54 17.28
CA TRP A 326 -25.12 -9.17 16.62
C TRP A 326 -23.89 -9.81 17.27
N ARG A 327 -23.88 -9.97 18.60
CA ARG A 327 -22.77 -10.61 19.33
C ARG A 327 -22.58 -12.06 18.93
N ASP A 328 -23.67 -12.80 18.76
CA ASP A 328 -23.64 -14.21 18.39
C ASP A 328 -23.22 -14.35 16.92
N ARG A 329 -23.66 -13.44 16.04
CA ARG A 329 -23.20 -13.39 14.64
C ARG A 329 -21.73 -13.11 14.51
N VAL A 330 -21.19 -12.17 15.29
CA VAL A 330 -19.75 -11.90 15.34
C VAL A 330 -18.98 -13.13 15.81
N LYS A 331 -19.44 -13.78 16.88
CA LYS A 331 -18.79 -14.98 17.43
C LYS A 331 -18.86 -16.21 16.53
N THR A 332 -19.89 -16.36 15.70
CA THR A 332 -20.10 -17.56 14.88
C THR A 332 -19.69 -17.38 13.42
N LYS A 333 -19.89 -16.18 12.86
CA LYS A 333 -19.65 -15.88 11.43
C LYS A 333 -18.55 -14.84 11.21
N GLY A 334 -18.17 -14.09 12.24
CA GLY A 334 -17.19 -13.02 12.12
C GLY A 334 -17.73 -11.79 11.38
N GLU A 335 -19.05 -11.62 11.37
CA GLU A 335 -19.73 -10.58 10.58
C GLU A 335 -20.33 -9.49 11.47
N TYR A 336 -19.90 -8.25 11.25
CA TYR A 336 -20.48 -7.06 11.86
C TYR A 336 -21.40 -6.39 10.83
N TRP A 337 -22.70 -6.42 11.10
CA TRP A 337 -23.73 -5.80 10.27
C TRP A 337 -24.16 -4.47 10.88
N ILE A 338 -23.88 -3.37 10.17
CA ILE A 338 -23.99 -1.99 10.69
C ILE A 338 -24.81 -1.16 9.70
N THR A 339 -25.69 -0.30 10.20
CA THR A 339 -26.46 0.64 9.37
C THR A 339 -26.62 1.98 10.07
N SER A 340 -26.97 3.01 9.32
CA SER A 340 -27.21 4.34 9.87
C SER A 340 -28.48 4.35 10.73
N ILE A 341 -28.49 5.18 11.78
CA ILE A 341 -29.67 5.38 12.61
C ILE A 341 -30.67 6.27 11.87
N GLN A 342 -30.16 7.33 11.24
CA GLN A 342 -30.90 8.20 10.35
C GLN A 342 -31.06 7.57 8.96
N GLU A 343 -32.10 7.99 8.23
CA GLU A 343 -32.15 7.71 6.79
C GLU A 343 -31.00 8.42 6.09
N LEU A 344 -30.31 7.70 5.21
CA LEU A 344 -29.12 8.18 4.54
C LEU A 344 -29.27 7.97 3.04
N THR A 345 -29.14 9.05 2.28
CA THR A 345 -29.22 9.05 0.81
C THR A 345 -27.94 9.63 0.23
N ILE A 346 -27.27 8.86 -0.63
CA ILE A 346 -26.08 9.29 -1.37
C ILE A 346 -26.54 9.63 -2.80
N PRO A 347 -26.65 10.92 -3.17
CA PRO A 347 -27.01 11.31 -4.54
C PRO A 347 -25.90 10.93 -5.53
N PRO A 348 -26.20 10.84 -6.85
CA PRO A 348 -25.19 10.65 -7.89
C PRO A 348 -23.99 11.59 -7.74
N GLY A 349 -22.77 11.03 -7.75
CA GLY A 349 -21.53 11.76 -7.54
C GLY A 349 -21.21 12.10 -6.07
N GLY A 350 -22.17 11.90 -5.16
CA GLY A 350 -22.00 12.09 -3.72
C GLY A 350 -21.22 10.96 -3.05
N SER A 351 -20.83 11.19 -1.80
CA SER A 351 -20.12 10.22 -0.97
C SER A 351 -20.55 10.30 0.48
N GLU A 352 -20.56 9.17 1.16
CA GLU A 352 -20.78 9.07 2.60
C GLU A 352 -19.70 8.24 3.28
N VAL A 353 -19.49 8.50 4.57
CA VAL A 353 -18.38 7.91 5.32
C VAL A 353 -18.85 7.32 6.64
N PHE A 354 -18.51 6.05 6.86
CA PHE A 354 -18.57 5.41 8.16
C PHE A 354 -17.20 5.49 8.85
N ASN A 355 -17.06 6.37 9.86
CA ASN A 355 -15.82 6.59 10.62
C ASN A 355 -15.68 5.70 11.88
N GLY A 356 -16.35 4.55 11.92
CA GLY A 356 -16.40 3.68 13.10
C GLY A 356 -15.55 2.42 13.02
N LEU A 357 -14.62 2.30 12.06
CA LEU A 357 -13.80 1.10 11.91
C LEU A 357 -12.58 1.16 12.83
N LYS A 358 -12.67 0.56 14.03
CA LYS A 358 -11.52 0.37 14.91
C LYS A 358 -11.38 -1.09 15.29
N VAL A 359 -10.52 -1.85 14.61
CA VAL A 359 -10.31 -3.29 14.89
C VAL A 359 -9.08 -3.45 15.78
N LEU A 360 -9.24 -4.12 16.92
CA LEU A 360 -8.15 -4.58 17.77
C LEU A 360 -7.87 -6.05 17.47
N ILE A 361 -6.59 -6.40 17.35
CA ILE A 361 -6.10 -7.74 17.05
C ILE A 361 -4.97 -8.06 18.03
N ARG A 362 -5.20 -9.02 18.92
CA ARG A 362 -4.13 -9.59 19.76
C ARG A 362 -3.44 -10.69 18.98
N GLU A 363 -2.11 -10.74 19.04
CA GLU A 363 -1.25 -11.66 18.28
C GLU A 363 -1.86 -13.08 18.23
N PRO A 364 -2.41 -13.49 17.07
CA PRO A 364 -3.07 -14.78 16.95
C PRO A 364 -2.02 -15.89 16.82
N LYS A 365 -2.34 -17.08 17.34
CA LYS A 365 -1.36 -18.15 17.56
C LYS A 365 -0.70 -18.73 16.29
N ASN A 366 -1.26 -18.54 15.08
CA ASN A 366 -0.68 -18.93 13.78
C ASN A 366 -1.65 -18.63 12.61
N SER A 367 -1.95 -17.36 12.33
CA SER A 367 -2.93 -17.02 11.27
C SER A 367 -2.72 -15.63 10.70
N SER A 368 -3.11 -15.44 9.43
CA SER A 368 -3.29 -14.12 8.85
C SER A 368 -4.71 -13.61 9.14
N VAL A 369 -4.83 -12.33 9.43
CA VAL A 369 -6.12 -11.67 9.69
C VAL A 369 -6.53 -10.84 8.49
N GLY A 370 -7.59 -11.27 7.80
CA GLY A 370 -8.21 -10.55 6.69
C GLY A 370 -9.45 -9.77 7.12
N ILE A 371 -9.51 -8.47 6.84
CA ILE A 371 -10.70 -7.63 7.05
C ILE A 371 -11.28 -7.27 5.68
N HIS A 372 -12.53 -7.64 5.48
CA HIS A 372 -13.30 -7.39 4.27
C HIS A 372 -14.52 -6.53 4.58
N ALA A 373 -14.92 -5.67 3.65
CA ALA A 373 -16.15 -4.90 3.77
C ALA A 373 -17.04 -5.09 2.54
N PHE A 374 -18.34 -5.17 2.78
CA PHE A 374 -19.39 -5.20 1.77
C PHE A 374 -20.44 -4.17 2.15
N VAL A 375 -21.00 -3.47 1.16
CA VAL A 375 -22.06 -2.49 1.39
C VAL A 375 -23.24 -2.80 0.50
N TYR A 376 -24.41 -2.81 1.12
CA TYR A 376 -25.70 -3.05 0.49
C TYR A 376 -26.49 -1.75 0.48
N PHE A 377 -27.11 -1.42 -0.65
CA PHE A 377 -27.93 -0.22 -0.81
C PHE A 377 -29.33 -0.60 -1.29
N ASN A 378 -30.27 0.34 -1.12
CA ASN A 378 -31.65 0.25 -1.61
C ASN A 378 -32.31 -1.07 -1.20
N GLU A 379 -32.28 -1.36 0.11
CA GLU A 379 -32.86 -2.58 0.71
C GLU A 379 -32.22 -3.88 0.19
N GLY A 380 -30.93 -3.82 -0.15
CA GLY A 380 -30.16 -4.99 -0.58
C GLY A 380 -30.23 -5.29 -2.08
N LYS A 381 -30.89 -4.44 -2.88
CA LYS A 381 -30.97 -4.60 -4.34
C LYS A 381 -29.62 -4.43 -5.03
N GLN A 382 -28.71 -3.67 -4.43
CA GLN A 382 -27.34 -3.53 -4.91
C GLN A 382 -26.34 -3.84 -3.81
N GLN A 383 -25.31 -4.58 -4.18
CA GLN A 383 -24.21 -4.99 -3.30
C GLN A 383 -22.89 -4.64 -3.96
N TYR A 384 -22.00 -4.03 -3.20
CA TYR A 384 -20.65 -3.70 -3.63
C TYR A 384 -19.65 -4.16 -2.57
N ALA A 385 -18.65 -4.93 -2.97
CA ALA A 385 -17.50 -5.22 -2.13
C ALA A 385 -16.57 -3.99 -2.08
N SER A 386 -15.81 -3.84 -1.00
CA SER A 386 -14.76 -2.82 -0.95
C SER A 386 -13.70 -3.11 -2.01
N ASN A 387 -13.25 -2.05 -2.69
CA ASN A 387 -12.25 -2.11 -3.75
C ASN A 387 -10.85 -2.49 -3.21
N ASN A 388 -10.66 -2.41 -1.89
CA ASN A 388 -9.47 -2.87 -1.20
C ASN A 388 -9.86 -3.69 0.05
N THR A 389 -8.92 -4.47 0.56
CA THR A 389 -9.03 -5.27 1.78
C THR A 389 -7.84 -4.98 2.70
N ILE A 390 -7.93 -5.39 3.97
CA ILE A 390 -6.82 -5.29 4.93
C ILE A 390 -6.37 -6.70 5.26
N SER A 391 -5.07 -6.99 5.16
CA SER A 391 -4.51 -8.29 5.53
C SER A 391 -3.31 -8.07 6.43
N LEU A 392 -3.33 -8.65 7.62
CA LEU A 392 -2.20 -8.69 8.54
C LEU A 392 -1.67 -10.11 8.61
N SER A 393 -0.36 -10.26 8.47
CA SER A 393 0.35 -11.53 8.69
C SER A 393 1.34 -11.32 9.83
N PHE A 394 1.32 -12.23 10.81
CA PHE A 394 2.11 -12.15 12.03
C PHE A 394 3.35 -13.03 11.94
#